data_AF-A0A7Y4R1F7-F1
#
_entry.id   AF-A0A7Y4R1F7-F1
#
_cell.length_a   1.000
_cell.length_b   1.000
_cell.length_c   1.000
_cell.angle_alpha   90.00
_cell.angle_beta   90.00
_cell.angle_gamma   90.00
#
_symmetry.space_group_name_H-M   'P 1'
#
loop_
_entity.id
_entity.type
_entity.pdbx_description
1 polymer ?
#
loop_
_entity_poly.entity_id
_entity_poly.type
_entity_poly.pdbx_seq_one_letter_code
_entity_poly.pdbx_strand_id
1 'polypeptide(L)'
;MTFNKTIPWIIIFIFSWQLVSAQNSVSIGTTSTNSNAVLWLNSPGKNQGLIIPIVSNKSAVTPVAGMIVFDESEKKIYYYNGTAWEGPLGSGGSGTTYTAGSGISIVGTVISNTGDTNANDDITTTTTANGDLAGSFSNLQINSGAIINSDVSTTAAIAGTKIIPNFGTQN
;
A
#
# COMPACT_ATOMS: atom_id res chain seq x y z
N MET A 1 -38.24 100.86 -9.51
CA MET A 1 -38.64 99.84 -8.53
C MET A 1 -37.82 98.59 -8.83
N THR A 2 -36.67 98.44 -8.17
CA THR A 2 -35.72 97.35 -8.38
C THR A 2 -36.06 96.21 -7.41
N PHE A 3 -36.42 95.04 -7.94
CA PHE A 3 -36.65 93.85 -7.13
C PHE A 3 -35.35 93.04 -7.01
N ASN A 4 -34.74 93.11 -5.83
CA ASN A 4 -33.69 92.19 -5.41
C ASN A 4 -34.37 90.88 -4.96
N LYS A 5 -34.19 89.78 -5.70
CA LYS A 5 -34.59 88.45 -5.25
C LYS A 5 -33.35 87.56 -5.21
N THR A 6 -32.87 87.31 -3.99
CA THR A 6 -31.84 86.32 -3.70
C THR A 6 -32.35 84.94 -4.10
N ILE A 7 -31.60 84.24 -4.95
CA ILE A 7 -31.87 82.86 -5.35
C ILE A 7 -31.39 81.98 -4.19
N PRO A 8 -32.26 81.17 -3.52
CA PRO A 8 -31.77 80.25 -2.52
C PRO A 8 -31.10 79.07 -3.25
N TRP A 9 -29.84 78.80 -2.91
CA TRP A 9 -29.12 77.60 -3.33
C TRP A 9 -29.79 76.37 -2.72
N ILE A 10 -30.63 75.68 -3.49
CA ILE A 10 -31.10 74.35 -3.14
C ILE A 10 -29.95 73.38 -3.41
N ILE A 11 -29.25 72.98 -2.34
CA ILE A 11 -28.37 71.81 -2.37
C ILE A 11 -29.28 70.59 -2.25
N ILE A 12 -29.59 69.98 -3.39
CA ILE A 12 -30.21 68.66 -3.46
C ILE A 12 -29.14 67.61 -3.12
N PHE A 13 -29.23 67.05 -1.91
CA PHE A 13 -28.45 65.88 -1.51
C PHE A 13 -29.16 64.64 -2.08
N ILE A 14 -28.75 64.19 -3.27
CA ILE A 14 -29.22 62.91 -3.81
C ILE A 14 -28.54 61.81 -2.98
N PHE A 15 -29.27 61.27 -2.01
CA PHE A 15 -28.90 60.04 -1.33
C PHE A 15 -29.20 58.88 -2.28
N SER A 16 -28.31 58.65 -3.26
CA SER A 16 -28.45 57.53 -4.18
C SER A 16 -28.35 56.24 -3.37
N TRP A 17 -29.44 55.47 -3.30
CA TRP A 17 -29.40 54.10 -2.79
C TRP A 17 -28.48 53.27 -3.69
N GLN A 18 -27.26 53.02 -3.23
CA GLN A 18 -26.39 52.05 -3.86
C GLN A 18 -26.79 50.67 -3.34
N LEU A 19 -27.38 49.85 -4.22
CA LEU A 19 -27.57 48.43 -3.99
C LEU A 19 -26.19 47.77 -3.98
N VAL A 20 -25.63 47.59 -2.79
CA VAL A 20 -24.44 46.76 -2.61
C VAL A 20 -24.88 45.31 -2.77
N SER A 21 -24.51 44.69 -3.89
CA SER A 21 -24.65 43.24 -4.03
C SER A 21 -23.70 42.58 -3.04
N ALA A 22 -24.22 41.68 -2.20
CA ALA A 22 -23.36 40.86 -1.33
C ALA A 22 -22.44 40.02 -2.22
N GLN A 23 -21.13 40.05 -1.94
CA GLN A 23 -20.15 39.28 -2.70
C GLN A 23 -20.22 37.82 -2.24
N ASN A 24 -20.55 36.88 -3.14
CA ASN A 24 -20.63 35.44 -2.84
C ASN A 24 -19.26 34.76 -2.71
N SER A 25 -18.16 35.51 -2.77
CA SER A 25 -16.78 34.99 -2.71
C SER A 25 -15.92 35.82 -1.77
N VAL A 26 -15.10 35.15 -0.98
CA VAL A 26 -14.05 35.74 -0.15
C VAL A 26 -12.71 35.48 -0.82
N SER A 27 -11.94 36.52 -1.06
CA SER A 27 -10.57 36.40 -1.56
C SER A 27 -9.60 37.04 -0.56
N ILE A 28 -8.53 36.34 -0.22
CA ILE A 28 -7.54 36.77 0.77
C ILE A 28 -6.17 36.78 0.11
N GLY A 29 -5.41 37.87 0.30
CA GLY A 29 -4.09 38.05 -0.30
C GLY A 29 -4.13 38.41 -1.80
N THR A 30 -5.26 38.93 -2.29
CA THR A 30 -5.45 39.38 -3.68
C THR A 30 -6.66 40.32 -3.75
N THR A 31 -6.69 41.19 -4.76
CA THR A 31 -7.84 42.06 -5.07
C THR A 31 -8.77 41.47 -6.13
N SER A 32 -8.36 40.40 -6.79
CA SER A 32 -9.19 39.65 -7.74
C SER A 32 -10.03 38.61 -7.01
N THR A 33 -11.19 38.29 -7.57
CA THR A 33 -12.00 37.14 -7.15
C THR A 33 -11.76 35.92 -8.04
N ASN A 34 -12.07 34.72 -7.56
CA ASN A 34 -12.05 33.50 -8.36
C ASN A 34 -13.48 32.97 -8.52
N SER A 35 -13.98 32.87 -9.75
CA SER A 35 -15.36 32.46 -10.03
C SER A 35 -15.69 31.02 -9.63
N ASN A 36 -14.67 30.18 -9.41
CA ASN A 36 -14.83 28.79 -9.00
C ASN A 36 -14.66 28.57 -7.49
N ALA A 37 -14.46 29.63 -6.69
CA ALA A 37 -14.18 29.51 -5.27
C ALA A 37 -15.01 30.47 -4.42
N VAL A 38 -15.65 29.93 -3.38
CA VAL A 38 -16.28 30.74 -2.32
C VAL A 38 -15.23 31.30 -1.36
N LEU A 39 -14.10 30.61 -1.17
CA LEU A 39 -12.92 31.11 -0.46
C LEU A 39 -11.67 30.87 -1.31
N TRP A 40 -10.96 31.93 -1.66
CA TRP A 40 -9.69 31.85 -2.37
C TRP A 40 -8.56 32.46 -1.53
N LEU A 41 -7.56 31.64 -1.21
CA LEU A 41 -6.34 32.07 -0.54
C LEU A 41 -5.24 32.19 -1.59
N ASN A 42 -4.84 33.42 -1.90
CA ASN A 42 -3.68 33.70 -2.73
C ASN A 42 -2.51 34.09 -1.81
N SER A 43 -1.35 33.44 -1.94
CA SER A 43 -0.14 33.85 -1.21
C SER A 43 0.75 34.68 -2.15
N PRO A 44 0.79 36.03 -2.03
CA PRO A 44 1.56 36.87 -2.95
C PRO A 44 3.05 36.52 -2.99
N GLY A 45 3.63 36.22 -1.82
CA GLY A 45 5.03 35.81 -1.66
C GLY A 45 5.26 34.30 -1.77
N LYS A 46 4.20 33.50 -2.03
CA LYS A 46 4.26 32.04 -2.08
C LYS A 46 4.83 31.38 -0.81
N ASN A 47 4.62 32.01 0.35
CA ASN A 47 5.21 31.62 1.64
C ASN A 47 4.17 31.52 2.77
N GLN A 48 2.87 31.57 2.44
CA GLN A 48 1.77 31.48 3.40
C GLN A 48 0.89 30.28 3.04
N GLY A 49 0.33 29.64 4.06
CA GLY A 49 -0.61 28.53 3.92
C GLY A 49 -1.84 28.73 4.81
N LEU A 50 -2.79 27.81 4.67
CA LEU A 50 -3.94 27.71 5.57
C LEU A 50 -3.54 26.93 6.82
N ILE A 51 -3.72 27.52 8.00
CA ILE A 51 -3.76 26.77 9.26
C ILE A 51 -5.20 26.36 9.50
N ILE A 52 -5.44 25.05 9.57
CA ILE A 52 -6.73 24.45 9.90
C ILE A 52 -6.88 24.42 11.43
N PRO A 53 -8.10 24.52 12.01
CA PRO A 53 -8.30 24.41 13.45
C PRO A 53 -7.58 23.20 14.06
N ILE A 54 -6.76 23.48 15.09
CA ILE A 54 -5.98 22.49 15.83
C ILE A 54 -6.79 22.08 17.06
N VAL A 55 -6.94 20.78 17.28
CA VAL A 55 -7.66 20.22 18.42
C VAL A 55 -6.80 19.15 19.10
N SER A 56 -6.84 19.09 20.43
CA SER A 56 -6.00 18.15 21.18
C SER A 56 -6.32 16.68 20.85
N ASN A 57 -7.60 16.38 20.60
CA ASN A 57 -8.10 15.09 20.12
C ASN A 57 -9.44 15.31 19.41
N LYS A 58 -9.63 14.81 18.18
CA LYS A 58 -10.86 15.00 17.41
C LYS A 58 -12.09 14.35 18.06
N SER A 59 -11.92 13.31 18.88
CA SER A 59 -13.01 12.63 19.59
C SER A 59 -13.64 13.50 20.68
N ALA A 60 -12.95 14.56 21.12
CA ALA A 60 -13.48 15.53 22.07
C ALA A 60 -14.26 16.68 21.38
N VAL A 61 -14.27 16.72 20.05
CA VAL A 61 -14.97 17.74 19.27
C VAL A 61 -16.37 17.23 18.95
N THR A 62 -17.41 18.02 19.22
CA THR A 62 -18.77 17.78 18.72
C THR A 62 -18.82 18.17 17.23
N PRO A 63 -18.77 17.22 16.29
CA PRO A 63 -18.50 17.55 14.91
C PRO A 63 -19.79 17.84 14.13
N VAL A 64 -19.65 18.55 13.02
CA VAL A 64 -20.69 18.75 12.01
C VAL A 64 -20.14 18.26 10.66
N ALA A 65 -21.01 17.72 9.80
CA ALA A 65 -20.59 17.22 8.48
C ALA A 65 -19.78 18.29 7.71
N GLY A 66 -18.62 17.89 7.18
CA GLY A 66 -17.69 18.76 6.47
C GLY A 66 -16.68 19.50 7.35
N MET A 67 -16.75 19.39 8.69
CA MET A 67 -15.74 19.96 9.58
C MET A 67 -14.37 19.32 9.33
N ILE A 68 -13.30 20.13 9.31
CA ILE A 68 -11.91 19.68 9.16
C ILE A 68 -11.09 20.15 10.36
N VAL A 69 -10.28 19.27 10.93
CA VAL A 69 -9.40 19.56 12.06
C VAL A 69 -8.02 18.93 11.89
N PHE A 70 -7.01 19.54 12.51
CA PHE A 70 -5.74 18.88 12.79
C PHE A 70 -5.78 18.32 14.21
N ASP A 71 -5.67 17.00 14.34
CA ASP A 71 -5.66 16.30 15.62
C ASP A 71 -4.23 16.23 16.18
N GLU A 72 -3.98 16.89 17.31
CA GLU A 72 -2.64 16.94 17.91
C GLU A 72 -2.19 15.63 18.53
N SER A 73 -3.12 14.75 18.93
CA SER A 73 -2.76 13.45 19.49
C SER A 73 -2.19 12.53 18.41
N GLU A 74 -2.69 12.66 17.18
CA GLU A 74 -2.30 11.82 16.04
C GLU A 74 -1.39 12.53 15.02
N LYS A 75 -1.20 13.85 15.16
CA LYS A 75 -0.44 14.71 14.23
C LYS A 75 -0.92 14.60 12.78
N LYS A 76 -2.24 14.53 12.60
CA LYS A 76 -2.90 14.20 11.32
C LYS A 76 -4.14 15.06 11.09
N ILE A 77 -4.49 15.27 9.82
CA ILE A 77 -5.71 15.98 9.42
C ILE A 77 -6.87 14.99 9.26
N TYR A 78 -8.02 15.36 9.81
CA TYR A 78 -9.27 14.60 9.74
C TYR A 78 -10.41 15.48 9.24
N TYR A 79 -11.39 14.88 8.56
CA TYR A 79 -12.67 15.52 8.26
C TYR A 79 -13.83 14.68 8.80
N TYR A 80 -14.95 15.30 9.17
CA TYR A 80 -16.13 14.57 9.62
C TYR A 80 -17.12 14.36 8.47
N ASN A 81 -17.48 13.12 8.17
CA ASN A 81 -18.38 12.79 7.05
C ASN A 81 -19.88 12.92 7.40
N GLY A 82 -20.21 13.32 8.63
CA GLY A 82 -21.58 13.39 9.15
C GLY A 82 -21.94 12.23 10.09
N THR A 83 -21.13 11.17 10.11
CA THR A 83 -21.30 10.01 11.00
C THR A 83 -20.03 9.68 11.78
N ALA A 84 -18.86 9.81 11.16
CA ALA A 84 -17.57 9.47 11.72
C ALA A 84 -16.46 10.42 11.23
N TRP A 85 -15.37 10.46 11.98
CA TRP A 85 -14.13 11.10 11.54
C TRP A 85 -13.40 10.22 10.52
N GLU A 86 -13.07 10.79 9.38
CA GLU A 86 -12.38 10.15 8.26
C GLU A 86 -10.95 10.69 8.11
N GLY A 87 -10.00 9.79 7.85
CA GLY A 87 -8.58 10.13 7.71
C GLY A 87 -7.62 8.99 8.10
N PRO A 88 -6.30 9.28 8.14
CA PRO A 88 -5.70 10.59 7.91
C PRO A 88 -5.72 11.01 6.44
N LEU A 89 -6.12 12.26 6.18
CA LEU A 89 -5.91 12.88 4.88
C LEU A 89 -4.40 13.07 4.66
N GLY A 90 -3.87 12.61 3.52
CA GLY A 90 -2.46 12.77 3.15
C GLY A 90 -1.54 11.57 3.39
N SER A 91 -2.08 10.40 3.77
CA SER A 91 -1.29 9.15 3.78
C SER A 91 -1.11 8.63 2.35
N GLY A 92 0.00 9.04 1.70
CA GLY A 92 0.44 8.40 0.46
C GLY A 92 0.65 6.90 0.68
N GLY A 93 -0.23 6.07 0.13
CA GLY A 93 0.03 4.64 -0.09
C GLY A 93 -0.24 3.67 1.05
N SER A 94 -0.99 4.02 2.10
CA SER A 94 -1.27 3.08 3.22
C SER A 94 -2.60 2.31 3.09
N GLY A 95 -3.16 2.20 1.87
CA GLY A 95 -4.52 1.67 1.66
C GLY A 95 -4.64 0.28 1.07
N THR A 96 -3.58 -0.24 0.42
CA THR A 96 -3.61 -1.60 -0.13
C THR A 96 -3.10 -2.58 0.92
N THR A 97 -4.03 -3.17 1.68
CA THR A 97 -3.76 -4.39 2.44
C THR A 97 -3.50 -5.52 1.45
N TYR A 98 -2.25 -5.95 1.33
CA TYR A 98 -1.93 -7.15 0.57
C TYR A 98 -2.30 -8.39 1.40
N THR A 99 -2.97 -9.35 0.78
CA THR A 99 -3.27 -10.66 1.38
C THR A 99 -2.29 -11.68 0.84
N ALA A 100 -1.63 -12.42 1.73
CA ALA A 100 -0.71 -13.48 1.33
C ALA A 100 -1.48 -14.66 0.72
N GLY A 101 -1.00 -15.17 -0.43
CA GLY A 101 -1.42 -16.44 -1.00
C GLY A 101 -0.64 -17.63 -0.43
N SER A 102 -0.93 -18.84 -0.88
CA SER A 102 -0.18 -20.04 -0.46
C SER A 102 1.32 -19.90 -0.81
N GLY A 103 2.20 -20.27 0.12
CA GLY A 103 3.65 -20.19 -0.08
C GLY A 103 4.26 -18.79 0.10
N ILE A 104 3.47 -17.78 0.47
CA ILE A 104 3.94 -16.40 0.71
C ILE A 104 3.58 -15.97 2.13
N SER A 105 4.47 -15.21 2.78
CA SER A 105 4.18 -14.49 4.02
C SER A 105 4.40 -12.99 3.82
N ILE A 106 3.51 -12.18 4.40
CA ILE A 106 3.58 -10.72 4.35
C ILE A 106 3.55 -10.20 5.79
N VAL A 107 4.65 -9.60 6.25
CA VAL A 107 4.78 -9.01 7.59
C VAL A 107 5.29 -7.57 7.47
N GLY A 108 4.43 -6.60 7.74
CA GLY A 108 4.73 -5.18 7.54
C GLY A 108 5.07 -4.89 6.07
N THR A 109 6.33 -4.52 5.81
CA THR A 109 6.84 -4.24 4.45
C THR A 109 7.66 -5.38 3.86
N VAL A 110 7.71 -6.54 4.52
CA VAL A 110 8.50 -7.69 4.09
C VAL A 110 7.59 -8.72 3.44
N ILE A 111 7.98 -9.17 2.25
CA ILE A 111 7.36 -10.31 1.55
C ILE A 111 8.41 -11.43 1.50
N SER A 112 8.07 -12.59 2.03
CA SER A 112 8.94 -13.78 2.00
C SER A 112 8.24 -14.95 1.32
N ASN A 113 9.02 -15.73 0.57
CA ASN A 113 8.61 -17.05 0.13
C ASN A 113 8.69 -18.00 1.33
N THR A 114 7.56 -18.55 1.77
CA THR A 114 7.54 -19.60 2.80
C THR A 114 7.72 -20.99 2.20
N GLY A 115 7.86 -21.09 0.87
CA GLY A 115 8.17 -22.31 0.16
C GLY A 115 7.01 -23.31 0.16
N ASP A 116 7.36 -24.55 -0.21
CA ASP A 116 6.52 -25.71 0.01
C ASP A 116 6.41 -25.97 1.52
N THR A 117 5.18 -26.04 2.02
CA THR A 117 4.90 -26.32 3.43
C THR A 117 4.44 -27.76 3.65
N ASN A 118 4.28 -28.53 2.57
CA ASN A 118 3.81 -29.90 2.65
C ASN A 118 4.98 -30.88 2.81
N ALA A 119 5.39 -31.13 4.06
CA ALA A 119 6.45 -32.11 4.31
C ALA A 119 6.15 -33.56 3.85
N ASN A 120 4.95 -33.85 3.32
CA ASN A 120 4.54 -35.20 2.90
C ASN A 120 4.93 -35.54 1.45
N ASP A 121 5.24 -34.57 0.60
CA ASP A 121 5.76 -34.82 -0.77
C ASP A 121 7.28 -34.61 -0.87
N ASP A 122 7.92 -34.23 0.23
CA ASP A 122 9.37 -34.18 0.35
C ASP A 122 10.02 -35.57 0.21
N ILE A 123 11.10 -35.65 -0.55
CA ILE A 123 12.02 -36.79 -0.48
C ILE A 123 12.90 -36.64 0.75
N THR A 124 12.83 -37.62 1.65
CA THR A 124 13.60 -37.67 2.88
C THR A 124 14.64 -38.79 2.83
N THR A 125 15.53 -38.84 3.82
CA THR A 125 16.49 -39.94 3.98
C THR A 125 15.82 -41.31 4.18
N THR A 126 14.55 -41.33 4.59
CA THR A 126 13.76 -42.55 4.79
C THR A 126 12.84 -42.87 3.61
N THR A 127 12.67 -41.95 2.65
CA THR A 127 11.92 -42.22 1.41
C THR A 127 12.55 -43.43 0.72
N THR A 128 11.72 -44.43 0.41
CA THR A 128 12.18 -45.69 -0.17
C THR A 128 12.24 -45.56 -1.69
N ALA A 129 13.38 -45.90 -2.30
CA ALA A 129 13.51 -45.97 -3.74
C ALA A 129 12.77 -47.20 -4.29
N ASN A 130 12.49 -47.19 -5.59
CA ASN A 130 11.80 -48.28 -6.28
C ASN A 130 12.45 -48.52 -7.66
N GLY A 131 11.99 -49.53 -8.39
CA GLY A 131 12.55 -49.94 -9.68
C GLY A 131 13.84 -50.75 -9.50
N ASP A 132 14.91 -50.35 -10.18
CA ASP A 132 16.21 -51.04 -10.12
C ASP A 132 16.92 -50.85 -8.77
N LEU A 133 16.46 -49.89 -7.97
CA LEU A 133 16.96 -49.59 -6.64
C LEU A 133 15.93 -50.00 -5.58
N ALA A 134 16.44 -50.32 -4.40
CA ALA A 134 15.69 -50.54 -3.18
C ALA A 134 16.37 -49.84 -1.99
N GLY A 135 15.74 -49.92 -0.83
CA GLY A 135 16.20 -49.25 0.39
C GLY A 135 15.85 -47.77 0.42
N SER A 136 16.23 -47.10 1.50
CA SER A 136 15.97 -45.67 1.67
C SER A 136 17.06 -44.82 1.00
N PHE A 137 16.81 -43.54 0.73
CA PHE A 137 17.81 -42.64 0.13
C PHE A 137 19.12 -42.55 0.93
N SER A 138 19.09 -42.78 2.24
CA SER A 138 20.31 -42.87 3.06
C SER A 138 21.10 -44.17 2.90
N ASN A 139 20.51 -45.21 2.30
CA ASN A 139 21.12 -46.52 2.13
C ASN A 139 20.52 -47.25 0.91
N LEU A 140 20.74 -46.68 -0.26
CA LEU A 140 20.25 -47.26 -1.51
C LEU A 140 21.01 -48.54 -1.85
N GLN A 141 20.26 -49.54 -2.26
CA GLN A 141 20.76 -50.84 -2.71
C GLN A 141 20.29 -51.07 -4.14
N ILE A 142 21.07 -51.83 -4.92
CA ILE A 142 20.63 -52.32 -6.23
C ILE A 142 19.86 -53.60 -6.00
N ASN A 143 18.68 -53.73 -6.60
CA ASN A 143 17.87 -54.94 -6.47
C ASN A 143 18.58 -56.16 -7.06
N SER A 144 18.32 -57.33 -6.48
CA SER A 144 18.85 -58.58 -7.02
C SER A 144 18.33 -58.78 -8.44
N GLY A 145 19.23 -59.04 -9.38
CA GLY A 145 18.89 -59.21 -10.79
C GLY A 145 18.54 -57.92 -11.54
N ALA A 146 18.65 -56.74 -10.90
CA ALA A 146 18.46 -55.46 -11.59
C ALA A 146 19.59 -55.15 -12.58
N ILE A 147 20.79 -55.71 -12.37
CA ILE A 147 21.88 -55.67 -13.35
C ILE A 147 21.87 -56.99 -14.13
N ILE A 148 21.54 -56.91 -15.41
CA ILE A 148 21.53 -58.04 -16.35
C ILE A 148 22.65 -57.88 -17.40
N ASN A 149 22.85 -58.90 -18.22
CA ASN A 149 23.93 -58.91 -19.22
C ASN A 149 23.84 -57.75 -20.22
N SER A 150 22.64 -57.25 -20.53
CA SER A 150 22.48 -56.10 -21.42
C SER A 150 22.97 -54.78 -20.82
N ASP A 151 23.05 -54.69 -19.49
CA ASP A 151 23.51 -53.49 -18.79
C ASP A 151 25.04 -53.41 -18.73
N VAL A 152 25.73 -54.51 -19.06
CA VAL A 152 27.19 -54.59 -19.09
C VAL A 152 27.66 -54.46 -20.54
N SER A 153 28.38 -53.37 -20.85
CA SER A 153 28.98 -53.17 -22.18
C SER A 153 29.88 -54.35 -22.57
N THR A 154 29.79 -54.80 -23.82
CA THR A 154 30.63 -55.86 -24.38
C THR A 154 32.12 -55.49 -24.43
N THR A 155 32.45 -54.21 -24.27
CA THR A 155 33.82 -53.69 -24.18
C THR A 155 34.28 -53.41 -22.74
N ALA A 156 33.44 -53.66 -21.74
CA ALA A 156 33.79 -53.45 -20.35
C ALA A 156 34.88 -54.45 -19.91
N ALA A 157 36.04 -53.94 -19.48
CA ALA A 157 37.06 -54.75 -18.83
C ALA A 157 36.62 -55.07 -17.39
N ILE A 158 36.06 -56.25 -17.16
CA ILE A 158 35.86 -56.74 -15.79
C ILE A 158 37.18 -57.34 -15.33
N ALA A 159 37.85 -56.69 -14.37
CA ALA A 159 39.11 -57.19 -13.83
C ALA A 159 38.92 -58.64 -13.35
N GLY A 160 39.69 -59.59 -13.89
CA GLY A 160 39.56 -61.02 -13.56
C GLY A 160 39.75 -61.32 -12.07
N THR A 161 40.47 -60.47 -11.34
CA THR A 161 40.60 -60.52 -9.87
C THR A 161 39.29 -60.22 -9.13
N LYS A 162 38.31 -59.58 -9.78
CA LYS A 162 36.97 -59.28 -9.26
C LYS A 162 35.99 -60.45 -9.45
N ILE A 163 36.34 -61.43 -10.29
CA ILE A 163 35.61 -62.68 -10.47
C ILE A 163 36.53 -63.79 -9.96
N ILE A 164 36.49 -64.07 -8.65
CA ILE A 164 37.07 -65.29 -8.10
C ILE A 164 35.93 -66.30 -7.99
N PRO A 165 35.68 -67.12 -9.02
CA PRO A 165 34.66 -68.14 -8.90
C PRO A 165 35.16 -69.20 -7.90
N ASN A 166 34.47 -69.36 -6.77
CA ASN A 166 34.66 -70.52 -5.91
C ASN A 166 33.89 -71.68 -6.52
N PHE A 167 34.50 -72.38 -7.47
CA PHE A 167 33.90 -73.57 -8.08
C PHE A 167 33.91 -74.80 -7.14
N GLY A 168 34.33 -74.66 -5.88
CA GLY A 168 34.48 -75.77 -4.94
C GLY A 168 35.58 -76.76 -5.34
N THR A 169 35.77 -77.81 -4.54
CA THR A 169 36.67 -78.92 -4.89
C THR A 169 36.09 -79.66 -6.08
N GLN A 170 36.80 -79.65 -7.21
CA GLN A 170 36.44 -80.44 -8.38
C GLN A 170 36.96 -81.86 -8.17
N ASN A 171 36.05 -82.85 -8.24
CA ASN A 171 36.37 -84.28 -8.16
C ASN A 171 37.07 -84.78 -9.41
#